data_AF-A0A7C7J1L2-F1
#
_entry.id   AF-A0A7C7J1L2-F1
#
_cell.length_a   1.000
_cell.length_b   1.000
_cell.length_c   1.000
_cell.angle_alpha   90.00
_cell.angle_beta   90.00
_cell.angle_gamma   90.00
#
_symmetry.space_group_name_H-M   'P 1'
#
loop_
_entity.id
_entity.type
_entity.pdbx_description
1 polymer ?
#
loop_
_entity_poly.entity_id
_entity_poly.type
_entity_poly.pdbx_seq_one_letter_code
_entity_poly.pdbx_strand_id
1 'polypeptide(L)'
;MNQIIILGVVLMLLLITFLFSRKEQVSKAESDKESRKTKKESWSQEKVMEYSEIQSKKEALLKAVDEKFKDDPEQAEDLKTLINDWAELRIKMFTDRRSWVRNPEKDKK
;
A
#
# COMPACT_ATOMS: atom_id res chain seq x y z
N MET A 1 43.48 -44.74 4.56
CA MET A 1 42.76 -44.36 3.32
C MET A 1 41.30 -44.00 3.59
N ASN A 2 40.52 -44.84 4.28
CA ASN A 2 39.11 -44.52 4.62
C ASN A 2 38.91 -43.25 5.47
N GLN A 3 39.77 -42.93 6.43
CA GLN A 3 39.62 -41.71 7.23
C GLN A 3 39.75 -40.40 6.43
N ILE A 4 40.65 -40.36 5.44
CA ILE A 4 40.82 -39.20 4.54
C ILE A 4 39.59 -39.05 3.63
N ILE A 5 39.04 -40.17 3.16
CA ILE A 5 37.81 -40.20 2.35
C ILE A 5 36.62 -39.70 3.18
N ILE A 6 36.47 -40.17 4.42
CA ILE A 6 35.41 -39.73 5.34
C ILE A 6 35.52 -38.23 5.62
N LEU A 7 36.73 -37.73 5.91
CA LEU A 7 36.98 -36.31 6.16
C LEU A 7 36.59 -35.45 4.93
N GLY A 8 36.94 -35.92 3.72
CA GLY A 8 36.58 -35.25 2.47
C GLY A 8 35.06 -35.17 2.27
N VAL A 9 34.34 -36.24 2.56
CA VAL A 9 32.86 -36.28 2.46
C VAL A 9 32.21 -35.33 3.47
N VAL A 10 32.70 -35.28 4.71
CA VAL A 10 32.19 -34.37 5.75
C VAL A 10 32.42 -32.90 5.37
N LEU A 11 33.62 -32.57 4.87
CA LEU A 11 33.92 -31.22 4.38
C LEU A 11 33.02 -30.81 3.22
N MET A 12 32.76 -31.74 2.29
CA MET A 12 31.90 -31.48 1.14
C MET A 12 30.45 -31.22 1.58
N LEU A 13 29.93 -31.97 2.57
CA LEU A 13 28.60 -31.73 3.13
C LEU A 13 28.50 -30.37 3.83
N LEU A 14 29.53 -29.96 4.58
CA LEU A 14 29.56 -28.65 5.24
C LEU A 14 29.58 -27.49 4.22
N LEU A 15 30.32 -27.64 3.11
CA LEU A 15 30.34 -26.63 2.06
C LEU A 15 28.96 -26.50 1.38
N ILE A 16 28.29 -27.62 1.12
CA ILE A 16 26.95 -27.61 0.51
C ILE A 16 25.96 -26.91 1.43
N THR A 17 25.88 -27.27 2.71
CA THR A 17 24.92 -26.64 3.65
C THR A 17 25.18 -25.15 3.84
N PHE A 18 26.45 -24.73 3.88
CA PHE A 18 26.83 -23.32 4.00
C PHE A 18 26.42 -22.49 2.78
N LEU A 19 26.59 -23.02 1.56
CA LEU A 19 26.20 -22.34 0.33
C LEU A 19 24.67 -22.18 0.19
N PHE A 20 23.89 -23.19 0.58
CA PHE A 20 22.43 -23.13 0.57
C PHE A 20 21.89 -22.09 1.56
N SER A 21 22.43 -22.03 2.79
CA SER A 21 22.00 -21.08 3.82
C SER A 21 22.20 -19.62 3.40
N ARG A 22 23.32 -19.31 2.72
CA ARG A 22 23.60 -17.95 2.24
C ARG A 22 22.66 -17.53 1.11
N LYS A 23 22.32 -18.45 0.20
CA LYS A 23 21.42 -18.19 -0.93
C LYS A 23 20.02 -17.80 -0.45
N GLU A 24 19.51 -18.51 0.56
CA GLU A 24 18.18 -18.26 1.13
C GLU A 24 18.08 -16.91 1.85
N GLN A 25 19.13 -16.51 2.59
CA GLN A 25 19.18 -15.20 3.26
C GLN A 25 19.24 -14.04 2.25
N VAL A 26 20.05 -14.18 1.19
CA VAL A 26 20.17 -13.16 0.15
C VAL A 26 18.88 -13.05 -0.67
N SER A 27 18.27 -14.18 -1.05
CA SER A 27 17.00 -14.16 -1.80
C SER A 27 15.87 -13.51 -1.03
N LYS A 28 15.80 -13.71 0.30
CA LYS A 28 14.80 -13.08 1.16
C LYS A 28 15.01 -11.57 1.28
N ALA A 29 16.26 -11.13 1.43
CA ALA A 29 16.58 -9.72 1.47
C ALA A 29 16.27 -9.02 0.13
N GLU A 30 16.46 -9.71 -0.99
CA GLU A 30 16.18 -9.22 -2.33
C GLU A 30 14.66 -9.13 -2.58
N SER A 31 13.88 -10.15 -2.19
CA SER A 31 12.42 -10.11 -2.26
C SER A 31 11.80 -9.01 -1.38
N ASP A 32 12.36 -8.77 -0.20
CA ASP A 32 11.91 -7.70 0.71
C ASP A 32 12.26 -6.31 0.16
N LYS A 33 13.32 -6.20 -0.64
CA LYS A 33 13.69 -4.96 -1.33
C LYS A 33 12.79 -4.70 -2.53
N GLU A 34 12.51 -5.74 -3.32
CA GLU A 34 11.67 -5.67 -4.50
C GLU A 34 10.22 -5.33 -4.13
N SER A 35 9.63 -6.01 -3.15
CA SER A 35 8.27 -5.73 -2.64
C SER A 35 8.12 -4.30 -2.11
N ARG A 36 9.15 -3.75 -1.47
CA ARG A 36 9.15 -2.33 -1.04
C ARG A 36 9.26 -1.37 -2.21
N LYS A 37 10.04 -1.72 -3.23
CA LYS A 37 10.19 -0.90 -4.45
C LYS A 37 8.89 -0.86 -5.24
N THR A 38 8.24 -2.01 -5.45
CA THR A 38 6.95 -2.08 -6.16
C THR A 38 5.84 -1.33 -5.43
N LYS A 39 5.79 -1.42 -4.09
CA LYS A 39 4.85 -0.63 -3.28
C LYS A 39 5.11 0.88 -3.37
N LYS A 40 6.38 1.30 -3.43
CA LYS A 40 6.73 2.71 -3.59
C LYS A 40 6.39 3.22 -4.99
N GLU A 41 6.61 2.41 -6.02
CA GLU A 41 6.23 2.72 -7.40
C GLU A 41 4.72 2.81 -7.56
N SER A 42 3.94 1.89 -6.98
CA SER A 42 2.47 1.95 -7.02
C SER A 42 1.93 3.19 -6.30
N TRP A 43 2.53 3.60 -5.19
CA TRP A 43 2.18 4.85 -4.51
C TRP A 43 2.59 6.11 -5.27
N SER A 44 3.67 6.04 -6.06
CA SER A 44 4.13 7.14 -6.91
C SER A 44 3.30 7.27 -8.20
N GLN A 45 2.75 6.17 -8.69
CA GLN A 45 1.89 6.15 -9.88
C GLN A 45 0.42 6.43 -9.57
N GLU A 46 0.00 6.29 -8.31
CA GLU A 46 -1.33 6.70 -7.89
C GLU A 46 -1.44 8.22 -8.05
N LYS A 47 -2.19 8.66 -9.07
CA LYS A 47 -2.44 10.08 -9.33
C LYS A 47 -2.97 10.75 -8.06
N VAL A 48 -2.13 11.60 -7.48
CA VAL A 48 -2.41 12.46 -6.32
C VAL A 48 -3.50 13.44 -6.75
N MET A 49 -4.76 13.01 -6.59
CA MET A 49 -5.95 13.83 -6.84
C MET A 49 -6.02 14.95 -5.80
N GLU A 50 -5.71 16.19 -6.18
CA GLU A 50 -5.70 17.31 -5.23
C GLU A 50 -7.06 17.48 -4.52
N TYR A 51 -7.05 18.10 -3.34
CA TYR A 51 -8.26 18.30 -2.52
C TYR A 51 -9.43 18.90 -3.31
N SER A 52 -9.15 19.89 -4.16
CA SER A 52 -10.14 20.54 -5.03
C SER A 52 -10.71 19.59 -6.10
N GLU A 53 -9.90 18.66 -6.61
CA GLU A 53 -10.36 17.64 -7.56
C GLU A 53 -11.26 16.59 -6.88
N ILE A 54 -11.01 16.27 -5.60
CA ILE A 54 -11.89 15.39 -4.81
C ILE A 54 -13.21 16.08 -4.54
N GLN A 55 -13.18 17.34 -4.10
CA GLN A 55 -14.38 18.10 -3.76
C GLN A 55 -15.27 18.32 -4.98
N SER A 56 -14.69 18.72 -6.12
CA SER A 56 -15.45 18.87 -7.37
C SER A 56 -16.08 17.57 -7.85
N LYS A 57 -15.39 16.42 -7.72
CA LYS A 57 -15.95 15.11 -8.04
C LYS A 57 -17.06 14.69 -7.09
N LYS A 58 -16.89 14.93 -5.78
CA LYS A 58 -17.94 14.71 -4.78
C LYS A 58 -19.20 15.48 -5.16
N GLU A 59 -19.08 16.78 -5.42
CA GLU A 59 -20.24 17.63 -5.78
C GLU A 59 -20.91 17.17 -7.08
N ALA A 60 -20.13 16.80 -8.10
CA ALA A 60 -20.66 16.27 -9.35
C ALA A 60 -21.43 14.95 -9.14
N LEU A 61 -20.92 14.05 -8.30
CA LEU A 61 -21.57 12.77 -8.00
C LEU A 61 -22.84 12.98 -7.17
N LEU A 62 -22.82 13.84 -6.15
CA LEU A 62 -24.01 14.16 -5.36
C LEU A 62 -25.12 14.73 -6.24
N LYS A 63 -24.77 15.66 -7.15
CA LYS A 63 -25.72 16.22 -8.11
C LYS A 63 -26.29 15.16 -9.05
N ALA A 64 -25.46 14.22 -9.53
CA ALA A 64 -25.94 13.12 -10.36
C ALA A 64 -26.90 12.20 -9.61
N VAL A 65 -26.64 11.95 -8.32
CA VAL A 65 -27.56 11.18 -7.46
C VAL A 65 -28.88 11.93 -7.28
N ASP A 66 -28.83 13.23 -6.96
CA ASP A 66 -30.02 14.08 -6.85
C ASP A 66 -30.83 14.15 -8.15
N GLU A 67 -30.18 14.09 -9.30
CA GLU A 67 -30.87 14.13 -10.59
C GLU A 67 -31.51 12.79 -10.97
N LYS A 68 -30.88 11.67 -10.61
CA LYS A 68 -31.27 10.32 -11.05
C LYS A 68 -32.17 9.58 -10.06
N PHE A 69 -32.08 9.87 -8.77
CA PHE A 69 -32.82 9.20 -7.70
C PHE A 69 -33.89 10.10 -7.07
N LYS A 70 -34.45 11.06 -7.84
CA LYS A 70 -35.50 11.97 -7.36
C LYS A 70 -36.71 11.25 -6.78
N ASP A 71 -37.02 10.08 -7.34
CA ASP A 71 -38.20 9.29 -6.99
C ASP A 71 -37.89 8.16 -5.99
N ASP A 72 -36.62 8.00 -5.58
CA ASP A 72 -36.17 7.00 -4.59
C ASP A 72 -35.21 7.65 -3.57
N PRO A 73 -35.75 8.37 -2.58
CA PRO A 73 -34.97 9.17 -1.64
C PRO A 73 -34.14 8.33 -0.67
N GLU A 74 -34.56 7.09 -0.38
CA GLU A 74 -33.85 6.19 0.55
C GLU A 74 -32.56 5.65 -0.10
N GLN A 75 -32.64 5.16 -1.35
CA GLN A 75 -31.43 4.76 -2.09
C GLN A 75 -30.51 5.94 -2.41
N ALA A 76 -31.09 7.13 -2.61
CA ALA A 76 -30.31 8.35 -2.80
C ALA A 76 -29.46 8.69 -1.56
N GLU A 77 -30.00 8.51 -0.36
CA GLU A 77 -29.27 8.78 0.88
C GLU A 77 -28.06 7.86 1.05
N ASP A 78 -28.26 6.55 0.85
CA ASP A 78 -27.19 5.55 0.95
C ASP A 78 -26.04 5.88 -0.02
N LEU A 79 -26.36 6.22 -1.27
CA LEU A 79 -25.34 6.61 -2.25
C LEU A 79 -24.62 7.91 -1.86
N LYS A 80 -25.34 8.90 -1.33
CA LYS A 80 -24.73 10.16 -0.87
C LYS A 80 -23.77 9.91 0.29
N THR A 81 -24.13 9.03 1.21
CA THR A 81 -23.26 8.61 2.32
C THR A 81 -21.99 7.95 1.80
N LEU A 82 -22.10 7.01 0.87
CA LEU A 82 -20.93 6.36 0.26
C LEU A 82 -20.02 7.36 -0.48
N ILE A 83 -20.60 8.34 -1.17
CA ILE A 83 -19.83 9.41 -1.85
C ILE A 83 -19.09 10.29 -0.82
N ASN A 84 -19.74 10.60 0.30
CA ASN A 84 -19.12 11.38 1.38
C ASN A 84 -17.96 10.60 2.03
N ASP A 85 -18.19 9.34 2.40
CA ASP A 85 -17.18 8.47 3.02
C ASP A 85 -15.98 8.29 2.09
N TRP A 86 -16.22 8.08 0.79
CA TRP A 86 -15.16 8.02 -0.21
C TRP A 86 -14.33 9.31 -0.24
N ALA A 87 -14.99 10.47 -0.27
CA ALA A 87 -14.30 11.76 -0.30
C ALA A 87 -13.45 11.96 0.97
N GLU A 88 -13.97 11.64 2.14
CA GLU A 88 -13.24 11.70 3.42
C GLU A 88 -12.03 10.77 3.43
N LEU A 89 -12.17 9.53 2.97
CA LEU A 89 -11.07 8.58 2.88
C LEU A 89 -9.96 9.07 1.94
N ARG A 90 -10.33 9.66 0.80
CA ARG A 90 -9.34 10.24 -0.12
C ARG A 90 -8.63 11.41 0.55
N ILE A 91 -9.35 12.37 1.14
CA ILE A 91 -8.77 13.53 1.84
C ILE A 91 -7.82 13.07 2.96
N LYS A 92 -8.23 12.10 3.77
CA LYS A 92 -7.40 11.52 4.84
C LYS A 92 -6.12 10.90 4.28
N MET A 93 -6.18 10.19 3.16
CA MET A 93 -4.97 9.67 2.49
C MET A 93 -4.03 10.78 1.99
N PHE A 94 -4.53 11.96 1.59
CA PHE A 94 -3.67 13.12 1.29
C PHE A 94 -3.02 13.67 2.55
N THR A 95 -3.80 13.88 3.60
CA THR A 95 -3.31 14.43 4.87
C THR A 95 -2.32 13.50 5.55
N ASP A 96 -2.57 12.19 5.55
CA ASP A 96 -1.66 11.20 6.16
C ASP A 96 -0.39 11.01 5.33
N ARG A 97 -0.44 11.08 3.99
CA ARG A 97 0.79 11.17 3.15
C ARG A 97 1.60 12.42 3.48
N ARG A 98 0.92 13.56 3.67
CA ARG A 98 1.54 14.83 4.07
C ARG A 98 1.91 14.87 5.56
N SER A 99 1.47 13.91 6.39
CA SER A 99 1.65 13.96 7.85
C SER A 99 3.09 13.72 8.34
N TRP A 100 4.00 13.25 7.48
CA TRP A 100 5.44 13.30 7.76
C TRP A 100 5.99 14.74 7.72
N VAL A 101 5.25 15.65 7.09
CA VAL A 101 5.44 17.11 7.10
C VAL A 101 4.37 17.70 8.03
N ARG A 102 4.69 17.80 9.33
CA ARG A 102 3.91 18.44 10.43
C ARG A 102 2.43 18.75 10.12
N ASN A 103 1.51 18.02 10.75
CA ASN A 103 0.08 18.32 10.70
C ASN A 103 -0.33 19.25 11.87
N PRO A 104 -0.53 20.57 11.67
CA PRO A 104 -0.86 21.51 12.74
C PRO A 104 -2.26 21.32 13.34
N GLU A 105 -3.10 20.46 12.76
CA GLU A 105 -4.44 20.16 13.26
C GLU A 105 -4.47 18.99 14.26
N LYS A 106 -3.42 18.15 14.30
CA LYS A 106 -3.34 17.02 15.24
C LYS A 106 -3.13 17.45 16.70
N ASP A 107 -2.63 18.68 16.92
CA ASP A 107 -2.26 19.20 18.24
C ASP A 107 -3.32 20.14 18.86
N LYS A 108 -4.44 20.38 18.16
CA LYS A 108 -5.56 21.17 18.71
C LYS A 108 -6.51 20.24 19.46
N LYS A 109 -6.12 19.86 20.68
CA LYS A 109 -6.98 19.16 21.64
C LYS A 109 -7.22 20.03 22.86
#